data_AF-A0A2W5A179-F1
#
_entry.id   AF-A0A2W5A179-F1
#
_cell.length_a   1.000
_cell.length_b   1.000
_cell.length_c   1.000
_cell.angle_alpha   90.00
_cell.angle_beta   90.00
_cell.angle_gamma   90.00
#
_symmetry.space_group_name_H-M   'P 1'
#
loop_
_entity.id
_entity.type
_entity.pdbx_description
1 polymer ?
#
loop_
_entity_poly.entity_id
_entity_poly.type
_entity_poly.pdbx_seq_one_letter_code
_entity_poly.pdbx_strand_id
1 'polypeptide(L)' 'MASAHKEALEARHAAIAHKIELEQRSPGTSDLYIRMLKQQKLHLKEMIEGISG' A
#
# COMPACT_ATOMS: atom_id res chain seq x y z
N MET A 1 -12.72 15.29 12.70
CA MET A 1 -13.02 14.13 11.81
C MET A 1 -11.89 13.85 10.79
N ALA A 2 -10.66 14.33 10.97
CA ALA A 2 -9.56 14.11 10.02
C ALA A 2 -8.75 12.83 10.30
N SER A 3 -8.74 12.31 11.53
CA SER A 3 -7.90 11.14 11.86
C SER A 3 -8.43 9.83 11.26
N ALA A 4 -9.75 9.62 11.18
CA ALA A 4 -10.32 8.38 10.63
C ALA A 4 -9.95 8.15 9.15
N HIS A 5 -9.84 9.23 8.37
CA HIS A 5 -9.41 9.15 6.98
C HIS A 5 -7.92 8.77 6.85
N LYS A 6 -7.06 9.41 7.66
CA LYS A 6 -5.63 9.11 7.71
C LYS A 6 -5.37 7.68 8.19
N GLU A 7 -6.05 7.26 9.24
CA GLU A 7 -5.95 5.92 9.83
C GLU A 7 -6.39 4.83 8.84
N ALA A 8 -7.44 5.08 8.06
CA ALA A 8 -7.86 4.18 6.98
C ALA A 8 -6.83 4.08 5.84
N LEU A 9 -6.14 5.18 5.50
CA LEU A 9 -5.06 5.18 4.50
C LEU A 9 -3.83 4.44 5.00
N GLU A 10 -3.42 4.65 6.26
CA GLU A 10 -2.32 3.94 6.90
C GLU A 10 -2.60 2.43 6.98
N ALA A 11 -3.83 2.05 7.36
CA ALA A 11 -4.25 0.65 7.37
C ALA A 11 -4.20 0.00 5.98
N ARG A 12 -4.65 0.70 4.94
CA ARG A 12 -4.55 0.23 3.55
C ARG A 12 -3.10 0.10 3.09
N HIS A 13 -2.25 1.07 3.43
CA HIS A 13 -0.83 1.03 3.11
C HIS A 13 -0.13 -0.18 3.76
N ALA A 14 -0.42 -0.45 5.03
CA ALA A 14 0.08 -1.63 5.75
C ALA A 14 -0.42 -2.94 5.12
N ALA A 15 -1.70 -3.02 4.74
CA ALA A 15 -2.27 -4.19 4.07
C ALA A 15 -1.61 -4.48 2.71
N ILE A 16 -1.33 -3.45 1.91
CA ILE A 16 -0.62 -3.62 0.63
C ILE A 16 0.83 -4.07 0.86
N ALA A 17 1.50 -3.55 1.89
CA ALA A 17 2.85 -4.00 2.24
C ALA A 17 2.89 -5.50 2.58
N HIS A 18 1.97 -5.96 3.44
CA HIS A 18 1.84 -7.37 3.78
C HIS A 18 1.52 -8.23 2.54
N LYS A 19 0.63 -7.73 1.67
CA LYS A 19 0.29 -8.42 0.42
C LYS A 19 1.50 -8.56 -0.51
N ILE A 20 2.33 -7.52 -0.66
CA ILE A 20 3.57 -7.61 -1.45
C ILE A 20 4.48 -8.71 -0.91
N GLU A 21 4.65 -8.82 0.42
CA GLU A 21 5.50 -9.87 1.01
C GLU A 21 4.98 -11.28 0.74
N LEU A 22 3.66 -11.50 0.88
CA LEU A 22 3.04 -12.80 0.58
C LEU A 22 3.22 -13.17 -0.89
N GLU A 23 2.94 -12.21 -1.78
CA GLU A 23 3.01 -12.39 -3.22
C GLU A 23 4.46 -12.59 -3.70
N GLN A 24 5.44 -11.89 -3.12
CA GLN A 24 6.87 -12.10 -3.42
C GLN A 24 7.40 -13.48 -3.01
N ARG A 25 6.76 -14.13 -2.03
CA ARG A 25 7.12 -15.48 -1.57
C ARG A 25 6.39 -16.58 -2.34
N SER A 26 5.38 -16.22 -3.12
CA SER A 26 4.57 -17.18 -3.87
C SER A 26 5.24 -17.49 -5.22
N PRO A 27 5.42 -18.78 -5.57
CA PRO A 27 6.07 -19.19 -6.82
C PRO A 27 5.22 -18.93 -8.08
N GLY A 28 3.96 -18.51 -7.93
CA GLY A 28 3.03 -18.25 -9.05
C GLY A 28 2.72 -16.77 -9.28
N THR A 29 3.32 -15.87 -8.51
CA THR A 29 3.02 -14.45 -8.59
C THR A 29 3.78 -13.80 -9.75
N SER A 30 3.06 -13.04 -10.59
CA SER A 30 3.66 -12.28 -11.68
C SER A 30 4.39 -11.04 -11.16
N ASP A 31 5.59 -10.77 -11.71
CA ASP A 31 6.33 -9.53 -11.48
C ASP A 31 5.51 -8.27 -11.80
N LEU A 32 4.62 -8.33 -12.78
CA LEU A 32 3.71 -7.23 -13.12
C LEU A 32 2.76 -6.92 -11.96
N TYR A 33 2.24 -7.96 -11.32
CA TYR A 33 1.35 -7.82 -10.18
C TYR A 33 2.07 -7.18 -8.98
N ILE A 34 3.30 -7.62 -8.70
CA ILE A 34 4.12 -7.05 -7.62
C ILE A 34 4.45 -5.58 -7.89
N ARG A 35 4.76 -5.22 -9.14
CA ARG A 35 4.98 -3.82 -9.54
C ARG A 35 3.72 -2.98 -9.32
N MET A 36 2.55 -3.49 -9.69
CA MET A 36 1.28 -2.79 -9.48
C MET A 36 1.00 -2.55 -7.99
N LEU A 37 1.24 -3.55 -7.13
CA LEU A 37 1.07 -3.41 -5.68
C LEU A 37 2.04 -2.36 -5.10
N LYS A 38 3.30 -2.36 -5.54
CA LYS A 38 4.29 -1.35 -5.13
C LYS A 38 3.88 0.06 -5.54
N GLN A 39 3.31 0.22 -6.73
CA GLN A 39 2.80 1.51 -7.21
C GLN A 39 1.60 1.98 -6.39
N GLN A 40 0.65 1.10 -6.05
CA GLN A 40 -0.46 1.42 -5.16
C GLN A 40 0.02 1.82 -3.76
N LYS A 41 1.05 1.12 -3.24
CA LYS A 41 1.69 1.47 -1.97
C LYS A 41 2.31 2.88 -2.00
N LEU A 42 3.02 3.22 -3.08
CA LEU A 42 3.61 4.54 -3.26
C LEU A 42 2.55 5.64 -3.28
N HIS A 43 1.47 5.45 -4.04
CA HIS A 43 0.38 6.41 -4.11
C HIS A 43 -0.31 6.63 -2.76
N LEU A 44 -0.56 5.56 -1.99
CA LEU A 44 -1.10 5.68 -0.62
C LEU A 44 -0.15 6.46 0.29
N LYS A 45 1.16 6.23 0.19
CA LYS A 45 2.16 6.97 0.95
C LYS A 45 2.11 8.47 0.63
N GLU A 46 2.08 8.84 -0.64
CA GLU A 46 1.98 10.24 -1.08
C GLU A 46 0.69 10.91 -0.60
N MET A 47 -0.44 10.19 -0.59
CA MET A 47 -1.70 10.71 -0.04
C MET A 47 -1.63 10.92 1.48
N ILE A 48 -1.02 9.99 2.23
CA ILE A 48 -0.84 10.13 3.69
C ILE A 48 0.05 11.34 4.01
N GLU A 49 1.15 11.50 3.27
CA GLU A 49 2.07 12.63 3.41
C GLU A 49 1.39 13.94 3.00
N GLY A 50 0.60 13.95 1.92
CA GLY A 50 -0.15 15.12 1.46
C GLY A 50 -1.30 15.54 2.38
N ILE A 51 -1.89 14.63 3.14
CA ILE A 51 -2.89 14.94 4.18
C ILE A 51 -2.25 15.48 5.45
N SER A 52 -0.94 15.25 5.65
CA SER A 52 -0.20 15.73 6.82
C SER A 52 0.37 17.14 6.64
N GLY A 53 0.13 17.77 5.47
CA GLY A 53 0.54 19.14 5.13
C GLY A 53 -0.54 20.18 5.35
#